data_AF-A0A0C2CZH1-F1
#
_entry.id   AF-A0A0C2CZH1-F1
#
_cell.length_a   1.000
_cell.length_b   1.000
_cell.length_c   1.000
_cell.angle_alpha   90.00
_cell.angle_beta   90.00
_cell.angle_gamma   90.00
#
_symmetry.space_group_name_H-M   'P 1'
#
loop_
_entity.id
_entity.type
_entity.pdbx_description
1 polymer ?
#
loop_
_entity_poly.entity_id
_entity_poly.type
_entity_poly.pdbx_seq_one_letter_code
_entity_poly.pdbx_strand_id
1 'polypeptide(L)'
;MSSVTSRFSDDGWPPLYDYDRLLHSYEVLYEEIEANPVEIEVEETPVHIFDYDELVSKPRFFTPPLQHQRNSFVRDTLSKYNEKTGEKIRKLAVLGCGALSLERTLMTNFGDLGVERVVSVDIDPNELAKGLKLLNIAERQNENIICGTNSLPVLFEVYLVMIFIVGDILEYDERLAGTSCVCSTEVIEHISQEDATRYVRSVLLNVQPQLFILSTPNHEYNEAFGLPNDHFRHGDHKLYTILLDFASDYDYSVEYVGNVPGFTHLGGATQFAVIQRKFNEINVPLPHARLKPYKKVGESVAKNSLFSLEREKLRQAFILWLERNPLREEDLLRTFIGNYWRVCMSSVVDLIQLPKQLKKNMNSKALVDMLRFLCNGRVIYETHNGEPCLNIPHNVTKDELIELMTSKN
;
A
#
# COMPACT_ATOMS: atom_id res chain seq x y z
N MET A 1 16.94 -4.04 -33.78
CA MET A 1 16.36 -2.69 -33.59
C MET A 1 15.10 -2.84 -32.74
N SER A 2 15.27 -2.80 -31.42
CA SER A 2 14.19 -2.88 -30.44
C SER A 2 14.16 -1.56 -29.68
N SER A 3 13.10 -0.78 -29.90
CA SER A 3 12.88 0.49 -29.23
C SER A 3 12.64 0.25 -27.73
N VAL A 4 13.59 0.69 -26.91
CA VAL A 4 13.42 0.87 -25.47
C VAL A 4 12.43 2.02 -25.29
N THR A 5 11.21 1.71 -24.85
CA THR A 5 10.23 2.71 -24.45
C THR A 5 10.76 3.44 -23.20
N SER A 6 10.92 4.75 -23.32
CA SER A 6 11.50 5.64 -22.31
C SER A 6 10.59 5.77 -21.09
N ARG A 7 11.16 5.66 -19.89
CA ARG A 7 10.48 5.70 -18.57
C ARG A 7 10.00 7.09 -18.11
N PHE A 8 10.07 8.10 -18.98
CA PHE A 8 9.73 9.47 -18.65
C PHE A 8 8.97 10.06 -19.84
N SER A 9 7.68 9.73 -19.96
CA SER A 9 6.77 10.46 -20.87
C SER A 9 6.37 11.77 -20.20
N ASP A 10 6.39 12.81 -21.03
CA ASP A 10 6.18 14.21 -20.67
C ASP A 10 4.67 14.49 -20.65
N ASP A 11 4.00 14.06 -19.59
CA ASP A 11 2.54 14.13 -19.46
C ASP A 11 2.15 15.19 -18.41
N GLY A 12 2.04 16.45 -18.86
CA GLY A 12 1.31 17.58 -18.25
C GLY A 12 1.13 17.61 -16.72
N TRP A 13 1.98 18.36 -16.03
CA TRP A 13 1.96 18.58 -14.57
C TRP A 13 0.66 19.24 -14.05
N PRO A 14 -0.08 18.62 -13.09
CA PRO A 14 -1.09 19.29 -12.29
C PRO A 14 -0.46 20.24 -11.23
N PRO A 15 -1.24 21.13 -10.58
CA PRO A 15 -0.72 22.32 -9.88
C PRO A 15 0.20 21.98 -8.71
N LEU A 16 1.32 22.72 -8.60
CA LEU A 16 2.38 22.65 -7.56
C LEU A 16 2.30 21.40 -6.67
N TYR A 17 2.92 20.32 -7.14
CA TYR A 17 3.15 19.14 -6.31
C TYR A 17 3.95 19.58 -5.06
N ASP A 18 3.33 19.47 -3.88
CA ASP A 18 3.93 19.91 -2.61
C ASP A 18 4.95 18.88 -2.12
N TYR A 19 6.16 18.98 -2.66
CA TYR A 19 7.28 18.11 -2.31
C TYR A 19 7.71 18.25 -0.85
N ASP A 20 7.43 19.38 -0.20
CA ASP A 20 7.74 19.58 1.22
C ASP A 20 6.75 18.81 2.09
N ARG A 21 5.45 18.83 1.76
CA ARG A 21 4.46 17.96 2.40
C ARG A 21 4.78 16.48 2.17
N LEU A 22 5.18 16.09 0.97
CA LEU A 22 5.53 14.69 0.69
C LEU A 22 6.76 14.26 1.50
N LEU A 23 7.83 15.07 1.50
CA LEU A 23 9.03 14.81 2.30
C LEU A 23 8.68 14.66 3.78
N HIS A 24 7.93 15.63 4.32
CA HIS A 24 7.50 15.62 5.71
C HIS A 24 6.67 14.36 6.05
N SER A 25 5.82 13.91 5.13
CA SER A 25 5.03 12.69 5.31
C SER A 25 5.92 11.45 5.44
N TYR A 26 6.99 11.36 4.65
CA TYR A 26 7.98 10.28 4.79
C TYR A 26 8.78 10.37 6.10
N GLU A 27 9.19 11.58 6.50
CA GLU A 27 9.93 11.80 7.75
C GLU A 27 9.11 11.35 8.96
N VAL A 28 7.87 11.84 9.08
CA VAL A 28 6.95 11.45 10.17
C VAL A 28 6.70 9.94 10.17
N LEU A 29 6.50 9.34 9.00
CA LEU A 29 6.27 7.90 8.87
C LEU A 29 7.47 7.09 9.36
N TYR A 30 8.69 7.45 8.98
CA TYR A 30 9.89 6.72 9.42
C TYR A 30 10.21 6.98 10.90
N GLU A 31 9.95 8.16 11.43
CA GLU A 31 10.03 8.43 12.88
C GLU A 31 9.04 7.56 13.66
N GLU A 32 7.80 7.40 13.15
CA GLU A 32 6.79 6.55 13.78
C GLU A 32 7.17 5.06 13.75
N ILE A 33 7.75 4.60 12.64
CA ILE A 33 8.31 3.25 12.51
C ILE A 33 9.41 3.02 13.56
N GLU A 34 10.36 3.95 13.68
CA GLU A 34 11.44 3.85 14.66
C GLU A 34 10.91 3.87 16.10
N ALA A 35 9.86 4.66 16.37
CA ALA A 35 9.23 4.75 17.68
C ALA A 35 8.37 3.53 18.05
N ASN A 36 7.88 2.77 17.05
CA ASN A 36 7.00 1.62 17.23
C ASN A 36 7.53 0.38 16.50
N PRO A 37 8.65 -0.20 16.96
CA PRO A 37 9.26 -1.35 16.31
C PRO A 37 8.37 -2.60 16.38
N VAL A 38 8.70 -3.59 15.53
CA VAL A 38 8.10 -4.93 15.58
C VAL A 38 8.27 -5.52 16.98
N GLU A 39 7.17 -5.96 17.58
CA GLU A 39 7.12 -6.52 18.95
C GLU A 39 7.40 -8.02 18.95
N ILE A 40 6.97 -8.73 17.89
CA ILE A 40 7.10 -10.18 17.75
C ILE A 40 7.56 -10.50 16.33
N GLU A 41 8.67 -11.23 16.20
CA GLU A 41 9.08 -11.79 14.92
C GLU A 41 8.28 -13.08 14.66
N VAL A 42 7.68 -13.17 13.47
CA VAL A 42 7.03 -14.39 12.99
C VAL A 42 8.02 -15.21 12.16
N GLU A 43 8.04 -16.53 12.39
CA GLU A 43 9.02 -17.42 11.77
C GLU A 43 8.83 -17.51 10.25
N GLU A 44 9.91 -17.40 9.49
CA GLU A 44 9.86 -17.42 8.03
C GLU A 44 9.36 -18.76 7.50
N THR A 45 8.16 -18.78 6.93
CA THR A 45 7.68 -19.94 6.18
C THR A 45 8.27 -19.97 4.76
N PRO A 46 8.63 -21.17 4.23
CA PRO A 46 9.09 -21.30 2.86
C PRO A 46 7.92 -21.07 1.89
N VAL A 47 7.71 -19.81 1.51
CA VAL A 47 6.76 -19.44 0.44
C VAL A 47 7.44 -19.64 -0.91
N HIS A 48 6.84 -20.46 -1.78
CA HIS A 48 7.20 -20.60 -3.18
C HIS A 48 6.52 -19.51 -4.02
N ILE A 49 7.17 -19.04 -5.09
CA ILE A 49 6.61 -18.02 -5.99
C ILE A 49 5.25 -18.44 -6.59
N PHE A 50 5.01 -19.75 -6.69
CA PHE A 50 3.74 -20.32 -7.17
C PHE A 50 2.59 -20.22 -6.14
N ASP A 51 2.90 -19.94 -4.88
CA ASP A 51 1.89 -19.64 -3.85
C ASP A 51 1.28 -18.24 -4.04
N TYR A 52 1.93 -17.37 -4.83
CA TYR A 52 1.44 -16.04 -5.17
C TYR A 52 0.09 -16.10 -5.90
N ASP A 53 -0.11 -17.18 -6.65
CA ASP A 53 -1.17 -17.33 -7.62
C ASP A 53 -2.28 -18.31 -7.18
N GLU A 54 -2.16 -18.97 -6.02
CA GLU A 54 -3.09 -20.04 -5.56
C GLU A 54 -3.45 -21.05 -6.69
N LEU A 55 -2.55 -21.23 -7.67
CA LEU A 55 -2.93 -21.75 -8.99
C LEU A 55 -2.78 -23.26 -9.17
N VAL A 56 -2.37 -23.98 -8.13
CA VAL A 56 -1.96 -25.37 -8.28
C VAL A 56 -2.91 -26.28 -7.51
N SER A 57 -3.84 -26.91 -8.26
CA SER A 57 -4.32 -28.31 -8.13
C SER A 57 -5.83 -28.56 -7.97
N LYS A 58 -6.69 -27.56 -7.71
CA LYS A 58 -8.15 -27.80 -7.70
C LYS A 58 -8.78 -27.48 -9.06
N PRO A 59 -9.78 -28.25 -9.54
CA PRO A 59 -10.54 -27.85 -10.73
C PRO A 59 -11.07 -26.43 -10.51
N ARG A 60 -10.81 -25.52 -11.46
CA ARG A 60 -11.21 -24.11 -11.37
C ARG A 60 -12.74 -24.01 -11.46
N PHE A 61 -13.41 -24.15 -10.32
CA PHE A 61 -14.85 -24.01 -10.20
C PHE A 61 -15.30 -22.57 -10.53
N PHE A 62 -14.45 -21.59 -10.22
CA PHE A 62 -14.63 -20.19 -10.57
C PHE A 62 -13.51 -19.71 -11.50
N THR A 63 -13.87 -18.90 -12.50
CA THR A 63 -12.91 -18.18 -13.34
C THR A 63 -13.35 -16.71 -13.46
N PRO A 64 -12.63 -15.74 -12.87
CA PRO A 64 -11.39 -15.90 -12.07
C PRO A 64 -11.63 -16.62 -10.72
N PRO A 65 -10.57 -17.05 -10.00
CA PRO A 65 -10.70 -17.68 -8.68
C PRO A 65 -11.54 -16.85 -7.71
N LEU A 66 -12.25 -17.52 -6.80
CA LEU A 66 -13.21 -16.85 -5.91
C LEU A 66 -12.55 -15.77 -5.03
N GLN A 67 -11.34 -16.04 -4.51
CA GLN A 67 -10.59 -15.06 -3.72
C GLN A 67 -10.30 -13.78 -4.51
N HIS A 68 -9.95 -13.89 -5.81
CA HIS A 68 -9.76 -12.74 -6.67
C HIS A 68 -11.07 -11.95 -6.88
N GLN A 69 -12.21 -12.64 -7.01
CA GLN A 69 -13.52 -11.98 -7.11
C GLN A 69 -13.86 -11.22 -5.83
N ARG A 70 -13.57 -11.79 -4.65
CA ARG A 70 -13.75 -11.13 -3.34
C ARG A 70 -12.89 -9.88 -3.22
N ASN A 71 -11.60 -9.97 -3.54
CA ASN A 71 -10.71 -8.81 -3.48
C ASN A 71 -11.13 -7.73 -4.49
N SER A 72 -11.56 -8.14 -5.70
CA SER A 72 -12.09 -7.21 -6.71
C SER A 72 -13.37 -6.52 -6.23
N PHE A 73 -14.28 -7.25 -5.57
CA PHE A 73 -15.49 -6.68 -5.00
C PHE A 73 -15.17 -5.60 -3.97
N VAL A 74 -14.24 -5.87 -3.04
CA VAL A 74 -13.81 -4.88 -2.04
C VAL A 74 -13.20 -3.65 -2.72
N ARG A 75 -12.28 -3.85 -3.69
CA ARG A 75 -11.69 -2.75 -4.47
C ARG A 75 -12.78 -1.88 -5.11
N ASP A 76 -13.69 -2.50 -5.84
CA ASP A 76 -14.72 -1.79 -6.60
C ASP A 76 -15.70 -1.09 -5.68
N THR A 77 -15.99 -1.65 -4.50
CA THR A 77 -16.81 -1.02 -3.46
C THR A 77 -16.13 0.23 -2.88
N LEU A 78 -14.83 0.14 -2.57
CA LEU A 78 -14.04 1.28 -2.08
C LEU A 78 -13.99 2.42 -3.11
N SER A 79 -13.75 2.08 -4.38
CA SER A 79 -13.74 3.06 -5.47
C SER A 79 -15.10 3.73 -5.65
N LYS A 80 -16.18 2.94 -5.73
CA LYS A 80 -17.56 3.46 -5.82
C LYS A 80 -17.91 4.38 -4.64
N TYR A 81 -17.51 4.00 -3.42
CA TYR A 81 -17.73 4.84 -2.25
C TYR A 81 -16.99 6.18 -2.39
N ASN A 82 -15.70 6.17 -2.72
CA ASN A 82 -14.89 7.38 -2.91
C ASN A 82 -15.48 8.30 -4.00
N GLU A 83 -15.91 7.73 -5.12
CA GLU A 83 -16.55 8.46 -6.22
C GLU A 83 -17.90 9.08 -5.83
N LYS A 84 -18.71 8.35 -5.04
CA LYS A 84 -20.05 8.78 -4.62
C LYS A 84 -20.00 9.85 -3.53
N THR A 85 -19.12 9.71 -2.55
CA THR A 85 -19.08 10.60 -1.36
C THR A 85 -18.03 11.70 -1.48
N GLY A 86 -17.00 11.51 -2.30
CA GLY A 86 -15.80 12.34 -2.33
C GLY A 86 -14.88 12.15 -1.11
N GLU A 87 -15.20 11.20 -0.22
CA GLU A 87 -14.43 10.94 0.99
C GLU A 87 -13.26 10.00 0.75
N LYS A 88 -12.11 10.32 1.35
CA LYS A 88 -10.90 9.51 1.28
C LYS A 88 -10.85 8.49 2.40
N ILE A 89 -10.46 7.26 2.07
CA ILE A 89 -10.30 6.16 3.03
C ILE A 89 -8.94 6.31 3.72
N ARG A 90 -8.74 7.35 4.54
CA ARG A 90 -7.41 7.65 5.11
C ARG A 90 -6.82 6.47 5.86
N LYS A 91 -7.66 5.68 6.54
CA LYS A 91 -7.26 4.49 7.29
C LYS A 91 -8.17 3.31 6.96
N LEU A 92 -7.56 2.23 6.47
CA LEU A 92 -8.20 0.94 6.18
C LEU A 92 -7.76 -0.08 7.24
N ALA A 93 -8.69 -0.75 7.89
CA ALA A 93 -8.39 -1.92 8.71
C ALA A 93 -8.87 -3.20 8.01
N VAL A 94 -8.00 -4.20 7.92
CA VAL A 94 -8.33 -5.54 7.43
C VAL A 94 -8.24 -6.49 8.62
N LEU A 95 -9.40 -6.90 9.14
CA LEU A 95 -9.49 -7.78 10.30
C LEU A 95 -9.77 -9.20 9.80
N GLY A 96 -8.89 -10.15 10.14
CA GLY A 96 -8.80 -11.48 9.53
C GLY A 96 -8.10 -11.42 8.17
N CYS A 97 -6.88 -10.86 8.13
CA CYS A 97 -6.17 -10.57 6.88
C CYS A 97 -5.49 -11.79 6.22
N GLY A 98 -5.31 -12.89 6.96
CA GLY A 98 -4.60 -14.09 6.51
C GLY A 98 -3.24 -13.77 5.89
N ALA A 99 -2.95 -14.33 4.71
CA ALA A 99 -1.74 -14.03 3.94
C ALA A 99 -1.78 -12.70 3.16
N LEU A 100 -2.46 -11.67 3.67
CA LEU A 100 -2.51 -10.31 3.13
C LEU A 100 -2.96 -10.24 1.65
N SER A 101 -3.91 -11.09 1.26
CA SER A 101 -4.35 -11.21 -0.15
C SER A 101 -5.03 -9.93 -0.65
N LEU A 102 -5.85 -9.31 0.20
CA LEU A 102 -6.59 -8.10 -0.13
C LEU A 102 -5.64 -6.90 -0.27
N GLU A 103 -4.73 -6.73 0.68
CA GLU A 103 -3.76 -5.64 0.76
C GLU A 103 -2.84 -5.65 -0.45
N ARG A 104 -2.34 -6.83 -0.85
CA ARG A 104 -1.56 -7.00 -2.08
C ARG A 104 -2.35 -6.62 -3.32
N THR A 105 -3.64 -6.97 -3.37
CA THR A 105 -4.51 -6.66 -4.51
C THR A 105 -4.79 -5.16 -4.62
N LEU A 106 -4.93 -4.46 -3.50
CA LEU A 106 -5.26 -3.04 -3.45
C LEU A 106 -4.03 -2.12 -3.47
N MET A 107 -2.81 -2.67 -3.40
CA MET A 107 -1.56 -1.91 -3.22
C MET A 107 -1.39 -0.76 -4.20
N THR A 108 -1.73 -0.97 -5.47
CA THR A 108 -1.62 0.04 -6.53
C THR A 108 -2.79 1.03 -6.56
N ASN A 109 -3.89 0.74 -5.86
CA ASN A 109 -5.09 1.59 -5.80
C ASN A 109 -5.14 2.48 -4.55
N PHE A 110 -4.33 2.21 -3.53
CA PHE A 110 -4.39 2.95 -2.26
C PHE A 110 -4.18 4.46 -2.41
N GLY A 111 -3.30 4.88 -3.32
CA GLY A 111 -3.09 6.30 -3.61
C GLY A 111 -4.35 7.01 -4.07
N ASP A 112 -5.05 6.45 -5.06
CA ASP A 112 -6.30 7.00 -5.62
C ASP A 112 -7.42 7.04 -4.57
N LEU A 113 -7.47 6.01 -3.72
CA LEU A 113 -8.41 5.91 -2.60
C LEU A 113 -8.10 6.90 -1.46
N GLY A 114 -6.94 7.56 -1.49
CA GLY A 114 -6.46 8.46 -0.44
C GLY A 114 -6.17 7.75 0.87
N VAL A 115 -5.74 6.49 0.79
CA VAL A 115 -5.29 5.71 1.94
C VAL A 115 -3.92 6.22 2.37
N GLU A 116 -3.75 6.42 3.67
CA GLU A 116 -2.49 6.83 4.31
C GLU A 116 -1.99 5.69 5.22
N ARG A 117 -2.91 4.87 5.73
CA ARG A 117 -2.60 3.76 6.65
C ARG A 117 -3.45 2.52 6.41
N VAL A 118 -2.81 1.35 6.43
CA VAL A 118 -3.45 0.04 6.39
C VAL A 118 -3.07 -0.71 7.68
N VAL A 119 -4.06 -1.15 8.44
CA VAL A 119 -3.90 -1.94 9.67
C VAL A 119 -4.45 -3.34 9.43
N SER A 120 -3.58 -4.32 9.32
CA SER A 120 -3.93 -5.71 9.04
C SER A 120 -3.78 -6.53 10.31
N VAL A 121 -4.81 -7.31 10.66
CA VAL A 121 -4.87 -8.05 11.92
C VAL A 121 -5.23 -9.50 11.64
N ASP A 122 -4.47 -10.44 12.17
CA ASP A 122 -4.82 -11.87 12.16
C ASP A 122 -4.38 -12.57 13.44
N ILE A 123 -4.87 -13.79 13.63
CA ILE A 123 -4.61 -14.66 14.77
C ILE A 123 -3.56 -15.74 14.43
N ASP A 124 -3.38 -16.05 13.14
CA ASP A 124 -2.44 -17.08 12.68
C ASP A 124 -1.07 -16.46 12.32
N PRO A 125 -0.03 -16.71 13.14
CA PRO A 125 1.30 -16.18 12.87
C PRO A 125 1.92 -16.71 11.57
N ASN A 126 1.53 -17.91 11.10
CA ASN A 126 2.07 -18.50 9.88
C ASN A 126 1.53 -17.81 8.63
N GLU A 127 0.23 -17.52 8.61
CA GLU A 127 -0.39 -16.77 7.51
C GLU A 127 0.15 -15.34 7.47
N LEU A 128 0.37 -14.70 8.62
CA LEU A 128 1.01 -13.39 8.69
C LEU A 128 2.45 -13.40 8.15
N ALA A 129 3.26 -14.41 8.52
CA ALA A 129 4.62 -14.56 8.01
C ALA A 129 4.64 -14.71 6.47
N LYS A 130 3.76 -15.57 5.95
CA LYS A 130 3.58 -15.77 4.51
C LYS A 130 3.12 -14.47 3.83
N GLY A 131 2.15 -13.79 4.42
CA GLY A 131 1.59 -12.54 3.93
C GLY A 131 2.63 -11.43 3.83
N LEU A 132 3.44 -11.20 4.87
CA LEU A 132 4.52 -10.21 4.88
C LEU A 132 5.53 -10.45 3.76
N LYS A 133 5.91 -11.71 3.52
CA LYS A 133 6.82 -12.07 2.42
C LYS A 133 6.19 -11.80 1.05
N LEU A 134 4.93 -12.19 0.85
CA LEU A 134 4.20 -11.95 -0.39
C LEU A 134 3.96 -10.46 -0.63
N LEU A 135 3.73 -9.67 0.44
CA LEU A 135 3.57 -8.22 0.39
C LEU A 135 4.84 -7.54 -0.13
N ASN A 136 6.00 -7.93 0.41
CA ASN A 136 7.30 -7.43 -0.06
C ASN A 136 7.58 -7.79 -1.53
N ILE A 137 7.16 -8.98 -1.97
CA ILE A 137 7.27 -9.38 -3.37
C ILE A 137 6.36 -8.51 -4.25
N ALA A 138 5.11 -8.30 -3.83
CA ALA A 138 4.14 -7.49 -4.55
C ALA A 138 4.59 -6.02 -4.65
N GLU A 139 5.15 -5.45 -3.57
CA GLU A 139 5.72 -4.09 -3.56
C GLU A 139 6.82 -3.96 -4.62
N ARG A 140 7.78 -4.90 -4.65
CA ARG A 140 8.87 -4.88 -5.64
C ARG A 140 8.39 -5.05 -7.08
N GLN A 141 7.39 -5.90 -7.30
CA GLN A 141 6.82 -6.10 -8.64
C GLN A 141 6.08 -4.86 -9.15
N ASN A 142 5.43 -4.12 -8.25
CA ASN A 142 4.64 -2.94 -8.57
C ASN A 142 5.37 -1.61 -8.27
N GLU A 143 6.66 -1.64 -7.94
CA GLU A 143 7.44 -0.47 -7.52
C GLU A 143 7.31 0.70 -8.49
N ASN A 144 7.39 0.42 -9.80
CA ASN A 144 7.29 1.46 -10.82
C ASN A 144 5.91 2.15 -10.82
N ILE A 145 4.84 1.40 -10.55
CA ILE A 145 3.48 1.93 -10.51
C ILE A 145 3.31 2.76 -9.24
N ILE A 146 3.67 2.18 -8.10
CA ILE A 146 3.56 2.79 -6.76
C ILE A 146 4.36 4.09 -6.70
N CYS A 147 5.65 4.05 -6.99
CA CYS A 147 6.55 5.21 -6.91
C CYS A 147 6.27 6.29 -7.95
N GLY A 148 5.56 5.94 -9.03
CA GLY A 148 5.11 6.85 -10.08
C GLY A 148 3.73 7.48 -9.83
N THR A 149 3.04 7.12 -8.76
CA THR A 149 1.76 7.76 -8.38
C THR A 149 1.95 9.22 -7.96
N ASN A 150 0.83 9.95 -7.86
CA ASN A 150 0.77 11.31 -7.30
C ASN A 150 0.00 11.30 -5.97
N SER A 151 0.47 10.50 -5.01
CA SER A 151 -0.18 10.26 -3.71
C SER A 151 0.82 10.24 -2.55
N LEU A 152 0.35 10.43 -1.32
CA LEU A 152 1.19 10.28 -0.12
C LEU A 152 1.60 8.82 0.11
N PRO A 153 2.73 8.56 0.78
CA PRO A 153 3.14 7.21 1.13
C PRO A 153 2.11 6.53 2.04
N VAL A 154 2.01 5.21 1.92
CA VAL A 154 1.07 4.40 2.71
C VAL A 154 1.87 3.53 3.67
N LEU A 155 1.53 3.61 4.95
CA LEU A 155 2.08 2.71 5.97
C LEU A 155 1.19 1.47 6.13
N PHE A 156 1.78 0.30 5.93
CA PHE A 156 1.19 -1.00 6.28
C PHE A 156 1.69 -1.42 7.64
N GLU A 157 0.77 -1.74 8.55
CA GLU A 157 1.08 -2.26 9.87
C GLU A 157 0.35 -3.60 10.04
N VAL A 158 1.11 -4.64 10.39
CA VAL A 158 0.58 -6.00 10.54
C VAL A 158 0.67 -6.43 11.99
N TYR A 159 -0.45 -6.89 12.53
CA TYR A 159 -0.64 -7.18 13.94
C TYR A 159 -1.13 -8.62 14.14
N LEU A 160 -0.54 -9.29 15.12
CA LEU A 160 -0.95 -10.60 15.62
C LEU A 160 -1.82 -10.44 16.86
N VAL A 161 -2.93 -11.18 16.88
CA VAL A 161 -3.78 -11.37 18.06
C VAL A 161 -3.35 -12.64 18.77
N MET A 162 -2.88 -12.53 20.02
CA MET A 162 -2.39 -13.68 20.79
C MET A 162 -3.46 -14.24 21.73
N ILE A 163 -4.20 -15.26 21.28
CA ILE A 163 -5.27 -15.94 22.04
C ILE A 163 -4.90 -16.28 23.48
N PHE A 164 -3.66 -16.71 23.74
CA PHE A 164 -3.26 -17.23 25.05
C PHE A 164 -2.97 -16.15 26.11
N ILE A 165 -2.88 -14.86 25.74
CA ILE A 165 -2.53 -13.78 26.68
C ILE A 165 -3.61 -12.69 26.71
N VAL A 166 -4.25 -12.35 25.58
CA VAL A 166 -5.36 -11.38 25.49
C VAL A 166 -6.23 -11.74 24.29
N GLY A 167 -7.55 -11.65 24.42
CA GLY A 167 -8.54 -12.29 23.56
C GLY A 167 -8.49 -12.00 22.05
N ASP A 168 -9.35 -12.77 21.37
CA ASP A 168 -9.70 -12.81 19.94
C ASP A 168 -9.90 -11.41 19.29
N ILE A 169 -10.15 -11.35 17.97
CA ILE A 169 -10.58 -10.17 17.18
C ILE A 169 -11.71 -9.33 17.81
N LEU A 170 -12.35 -9.89 18.85
CA LEU A 170 -13.39 -9.32 19.69
C LEU A 170 -12.88 -8.22 20.63
N GLU A 171 -11.58 -8.21 20.99
CA GLU A 171 -11.00 -7.20 21.87
C GLU A 171 -10.67 -5.92 21.11
N TYR A 172 -11.11 -4.79 21.65
CA TYR A 172 -10.83 -3.49 21.03
C TYR A 172 -9.36 -3.09 21.22
N ASP A 173 -8.70 -2.72 20.14
CA ASP A 173 -7.37 -2.11 20.15
C ASP A 173 -7.49 -0.62 19.79
N GLU A 174 -6.90 0.25 20.61
CA GLU A 174 -6.96 1.70 20.39
C GLU A 174 -6.34 2.11 19.04
N ARG A 175 -5.45 1.30 18.48
CA ARG A 175 -4.88 1.53 17.14
C ARG A 175 -5.88 1.33 16.02
N LEU A 176 -7.07 0.78 16.27
CA LEU A 176 -8.17 0.76 15.30
C LEU A 176 -9.02 2.04 15.34
N ALA A 177 -8.80 2.95 16.30
CA ALA A 177 -9.51 4.22 16.35
C ALA A 177 -9.28 5.06 15.07
N GLY A 178 -10.32 5.79 14.66
CA GLY A 178 -10.28 6.67 13.48
C GLY A 178 -10.19 5.92 12.14
N THR A 179 -10.46 4.62 12.12
CA THR A 179 -10.50 3.83 10.89
C THR A 179 -11.68 4.25 10.03
N SER A 180 -11.42 4.62 8.78
CA SER A 180 -12.44 5.05 7.83
C SER A 180 -13.20 3.86 7.25
N CYS A 181 -12.47 2.78 6.92
CA CYS A 181 -13.06 1.54 6.40
C CYS A 181 -12.54 0.32 7.15
N VAL A 182 -13.44 -0.59 7.53
CA VAL A 182 -13.10 -1.92 8.02
C VAL A 182 -13.49 -2.95 6.96
N CYS A 183 -12.60 -3.90 6.67
CA CYS A 183 -12.84 -5.03 5.79
C CYS A 183 -12.60 -6.32 6.58
N SER A 184 -13.57 -7.25 6.51
CA SER A 184 -13.46 -8.60 7.05
C SER A 184 -14.02 -9.59 6.04
N THR A 185 -13.15 -10.25 5.31
CA THR A 185 -13.54 -11.24 4.32
C THR A 185 -13.35 -12.62 4.91
N GLU A 186 -14.43 -13.41 5.00
CA GLU A 186 -14.35 -14.83 5.40
C GLU A 186 -13.80 -15.03 6.82
N VAL A 187 -14.29 -14.23 7.77
CA VAL A 187 -13.87 -14.29 9.18
C VAL A 187 -14.95 -14.88 10.08
N ILE A 188 -16.19 -14.43 9.89
CA ILE A 188 -17.28 -14.70 10.84
C ILE A 188 -17.76 -16.16 10.80
N GLU A 189 -17.44 -16.91 9.75
CA GLU A 189 -17.73 -18.34 9.63
C GLU A 189 -16.81 -19.21 10.49
N HIS A 190 -15.67 -18.68 10.95
CA HIS A 190 -14.69 -19.41 11.76
C HIS A 190 -14.95 -19.28 13.26
N ILE A 191 -15.92 -18.45 13.65
CA ILE A 191 -16.28 -18.18 15.05
C ILE A 191 -17.74 -18.53 15.32
N SER A 192 -18.08 -18.69 16.60
CA SER A 192 -19.46 -18.98 17.00
C SER A 192 -20.40 -17.84 16.59
N GLN A 193 -21.68 -18.15 16.38
CA GLN A 193 -22.70 -17.14 16.06
C GLN A 193 -22.78 -16.01 17.11
N GLU A 194 -22.56 -16.34 18.38
CA GLU A 194 -22.56 -15.37 19.48
C GLU A 194 -21.36 -14.43 19.37
N ASP A 195 -20.18 -14.98 19.06
CA ASP A 195 -18.97 -14.19 18.88
C ASP A 195 -19.01 -13.35 17.60
N ALA A 196 -19.55 -13.87 16.49
CA ALA A 196 -19.81 -13.07 15.29
C ALA A 196 -20.74 -11.89 15.58
N THR A 197 -21.72 -12.08 16.46
CA THR A 197 -22.62 -10.99 16.89
C THR A 197 -21.89 -9.94 17.71
N ARG A 198 -21.06 -10.39 18.66
CA ARG A 198 -20.23 -9.50 19.48
C ARG A 198 -19.21 -8.75 18.64
N TYR A 199 -18.61 -9.41 17.66
CA TYR A 199 -17.65 -8.85 16.72
C TYR A 199 -18.26 -7.67 15.93
N VAL A 200 -19.37 -7.91 15.21
CA VAL A 200 -20.04 -6.87 14.41
C VAL A 200 -20.44 -5.69 15.28
N ARG A 201 -21.00 -5.95 16.47
CA ARG A 201 -21.35 -4.89 17.43
C ARG A 201 -20.12 -4.12 17.89
N SER A 202 -19.01 -4.79 18.20
CA SER A 202 -17.75 -4.15 18.61
C SER A 202 -17.22 -3.23 17.53
N VAL A 203 -17.21 -3.67 16.27
CA VAL A 203 -16.78 -2.82 15.13
C VAL A 203 -17.69 -1.60 14.99
N LEU A 204 -19.02 -1.77 14.98
CA LEU A 204 -19.96 -0.67 14.78
C LEU A 204 -20.00 0.32 15.95
N LEU A 205 -19.79 -0.12 17.19
CA LEU A 205 -19.84 0.73 18.39
C LEU A 205 -18.51 1.37 18.76
N ASN A 206 -17.40 0.63 18.59
CA ASN A 206 -16.09 1.01 19.11
C ASN A 206 -15.16 1.56 18.02
N VAL A 207 -15.12 0.91 16.86
CA VAL A 207 -14.32 1.37 15.71
C VAL A 207 -15.06 2.45 14.92
N GLN A 208 -16.37 2.30 14.81
CA GLN A 208 -17.24 3.33 14.23
C GLN A 208 -16.86 3.73 12.80
N PRO A 209 -16.59 2.78 11.88
CA PRO A 209 -16.12 3.12 10.55
C PRO A 209 -17.22 3.78 9.71
N GLN A 210 -16.81 4.55 8.70
CA GLN A 210 -17.72 5.08 7.68
C GLN A 210 -18.22 3.99 6.74
N LEU A 211 -17.37 3.02 6.47
CA LEU A 211 -17.66 1.87 5.64
C LEU A 211 -17.20 0.58 6.34
N PHE A 212 -18.06 -0.42 6.42
CA PHE A 212 -17.72 -1.74 6.91
C PHE A 212 -18.15 -2.78 5.88
N ILE A 213 -17.17 -3.50 5.32
CA ILE A 213 -17.40 -4.57 4.34
C ILE A 213 -17.12 -5.89 5.02
N LEU A 214 -18.14 -6.75 5.05
CA LEU A 214 -18.09 -8.06 5.69
C LEU A 214 -18.51 -9.13 4.70
N SER A 215 -17.78 -10.24 4.61
CA SER A 215 -18.20 -11.41 3.81
C SER A 215 -18.35 -12.67 4.63
N THR A 216 -19.17 -13.58 4.11
CA THR A 216 -19.27 -14.97 4.55
C THR A 216 -19.64 -15.83 3.35
N PRO A 217 -19.26 -17.11 3.32
CA PRO A 217 -19.76 -18.03 2.31
C PRO A 217 -21.30 -18.08 2.33
N ASN A 218 -21.92 -18.14 1.15
CA ASN A 218 -23.35 -18.36 1.03
C ASN A 218 -23.66 -19.86 1.24
N HIS A 219 -24.49 -20.19 2.23
CA HIS A 219 -24.89 -21.57 2.51
C HIS A 219 -25.76 -22.16 1.39
N GLU A 220 -26.66 -21.37 0.81
CA GLU A 220 -27.58 -21.80 -0.24
C GLU A 220 -26.82 -22.24 -1.51
N TYR A 221 -25.58 -21.78 -1.67
CA TYR A 221 -24.71 -22.14 -2.78
C TYR A 221 -24.06 -23.53 -2.63
N ASN A 222 -24.28 -24.24 -1.52
CA ASN A 222 -23.80 -25.62 -1.31
C ASN A 222 -24.32 -26.61 -2.36
N GLU A 223 -25.51 -26.35 -2.92
CA GLU A 223 -26.07 -27.11 -4.04
C GLU A 223 -25.14 -27.11 -5.26
N ALA A 224 -24.56 -25.95 -5.61
CA ALA A 224 -23.66 -25.81 -6.74
C ALA A 224 -22.36 -26.61 -6.56
N PHE A 225 -21.95 -26.83 -5.32
CA PHE A 225 -20.78 -27.63 -4.96
C PHE A 225 -21.09 -29.13 -4.79
N GLY A 226 -22.36 -29.54 -4.86
CA GLY A 226 -22.79 -30.92 -4.59
C GLY A 226 -22.55 -31.34 -3.14
N LEU A 227 -22.49 -30.37 -2.21
CA LEU A 227 -22.28 -30.62 -0.78
C LEU A 227 -23.63 -30.75 -0.06
N PRO A 228 -23.76 -31.64 0.94
CA PRO A 228 -24.97 -31.71 1.74
C PRO A 228 -25.19 -30.39 2.49
N ASN A 229 -26.44 -29.93 2.53
CA ASN A 229 -26.87 -28.67 3.20
C ASN A 229 -26.57 -28.64 4.71
N ASP A 230 -26.07 -29.71 5.31
CA ASP A 230 -25.91 -29.83 6.76
C ASP A 230 -24.44 -29.71 7.21
N HIS A 231 -23.50 -29.43 6.29
CA HIS A 231 -22.07 -29.37 6.60
C HIS A 231 -21.49 -27.98 6.32
N PHE A 232 -21.03 -27.34 7.40
CA PHE A 232 -20.25 -26.10 7.43
C PHE A 232 -20.85 -24.92 6.67
N ARG A 233 -21.63 -24.10 7.39
CA ARG A 233 -21.84 -22.64 7.23
C ARG A 233 -22.97 -22.24 8.19
N HIS A 234 -22.73 -21.24 9.03
CA HIS A 234 -23.76 -20.74 9.96
C HIS A 234 -24.92 -20.10 9.19
N GLY A 235 -26.14 -20.17 9.73
CA GLY A 235 -27.33 -19.63 9.06
C GLY A 235 -27.27 -18.10 8.95
N ASP A 236 -27.22 -17.61 7.72
CA ASP A 236 -27.01 -16.20 7.33
C ASP A 236 -28.00 -15.20 7.96
N HIS A 237 -29.20 -15.64 8.33
CA HIS A 237 -30.30 -14.77 8.75
C HIS A 237 -30.06 -13.97 10.05
N LYS A 238 -29.15 -14.40 10.93
CA LYS A 238 -28.98 -13.73 12.23
C LYS A 238 -28.09 -12.49 12.17
N LEU A 239 -27.15 -12.43 11.21
CA LEU A 239 -26.27 -11.27 11.10
C LEU A 239 -27.05 -10.02 10.67
N TYR A 240 -28.00 -10.20 9.75
CA TYR A 240 -28.90 -9.15 9.31
C TYR A 240 -29.82 -8.63 10.41
N THR A 241 -30.24 -9.49 11.35
CA THR A 241 -31.01 -9.06 12.52
C THR A 241 -30.22 -8.09 13.40
N ILE A 242 -28.90 -8.27 13.52
CA ILE A 242 -28.05 -7.35 14.32
C ILE A 242 -27.99 -5.98 13.66
N LEU A 243 -27.91 -5.92 12.34
CA LEU A 243 -27.85 -4.65 11.60
C LEU A 243 -29.13 -3.81 11.78
N LEU A 244 -30.27 -4.45 12.10
CA LEU A 244 -31.51 -3.73 12.46
C LEU A 244 -31.34 -2.89 13.74
N ASP A 245 -30.54 -3.35 14.70
CA ASP A 245 -30.25 -2.58 15.93
C ASP A 245 -29.51 -1.27 15.61
N PHE A 246 -28.86 -1.18 14.45
CA PHE A 246 -28.05 -0.03 14.00
C PHE A 246 -28.65 0.72 12.82
N ALA A 247 -29.89 0.41 12.42
CA ALA A 247 -30.53 1.00 11.24
C ALA A 247 -30.76 2.52 11.36
N SER A 248 -30.69 3.10 12.56
CA SER A 248 -30.70 4.55 12.78
C SER A 248 -29.44 5.24 12.25
N ASP A 249 -28.28 4.60 12.40
CA ASP A 249 -26.96 5.19 12.18
C ASP A 249 -26.29 4.67 10.90
N TYR A 250 -26.69 3.47 10.47
CA TYR A 250 -26.11 2.77 9.33
C TYR A 250 -27.18 2.35 8.31
N ASP A 251 -26.84 2.49 7.04
CA ASP A 251 -27.48 1.78 5.93
C ASP A 251 -26.67 0.51 5.63
N TYR A 252 -27.34 -0.53 5.13
CA TYR A 252 -26.65 -1.73 4.67
C TYR A 252 -27.25 -2.25 3.37
N SER A 253 -26.40 -2.82 2.52
CA SER A 253 -26.79 -3.56 1.32
C SER A 253 -26.11 -4.92 1.29
N VAL A 254 -26.75 -5.88 0.63
CA VAL A 254 -26.20 -7.23 0.44
C VAL A 254 -25.91 -7.44 -1.03
N GLU A 255 -24.70 -7.86 -1.33
CA GLU A 255 -24.25 -8.18 -2.68
C GLU A 255 -23.58 -9.55 -2.70
N TYR A 256 -23.47 -10.17 -3.88
CA TYR A 256 -22.97 -11.53 -4.01
C TYR A 256 -21.88 -11.62 -5.09
N VAL A 257 -20.91 -12.51 -4.88
CA VAL A 257 -19.89 -12.86 -5.88
C VAL A 257 -19.72 -14.38 -5.97
N GLY A 258 -18.99 -14.85 -6.99
CA GLY A 258 -18.82 -16.29 -7.22
C GLY A 258 -20.04 -16.88 -7.89
N ASN A 259 -20.49 -16.27 -8.98
CA ASN A 259 -21.57 -16.80 -9.81
C ASN A 259 -21.05 -17.81 -10.83
N VAL A 260 -21.74 -18.94 -10.97
CA VAL A 260 -21.45 -19.99 -11.96
C VAL A 260 -22.66 -20.16 -12.89
N PRO A 261 -22.44 -20.30 -14.22
CA PRO A 261 -23.52 -20.62 -15.16
C PRO A 261 -24.33 -21.84 -14.70
N GLY A 262 -25.66 -21.72 -14.68
CA GLY A 262 -26.58 -22.77 -14.20
C GLY A 262 -27.06 -22.60 -12.76
N PHE A 263 -26.36 -21.82 -11.93
CA PHE A 263 -26.68 -21.59 -10.51
C PHE A 263 -26.95 -20.12 -10.18
N THR A 264 -27.24 -19.28 -11.19
CA THR A 264 -27.47 -17.84 -11.02
C THR A 264 -28.66 -17.50 -10.13
N HIS A 265 -29.59 -18.44 -9.94
CA HIS A 265 -30.73 -18.28 -9.03
C HIS A 265 -30.33 -18.29 -7.54
N LEU A 266 -29.13 -18.77 -7.21
CA LEU A 266 -28.58 -18.82 -5.85
C LEU A 266 -27.79 -17.54 -5.48
N GLY A 267 -27.74 -16.54 -6.37
CA GLY A 267 -27.12 -15.22 -6.14
C GLY A 267 -25.58 -15.19 -6.22
N GLY A 268 -24.89 -16.15 -5.61
CA GLY A 268 -23.43 -16.31 -5.66
C GLY A 268 -22.85 -17.07 -4.46
N ALA A 269 -21.64 -17.61 -4.60
CA ALA A 269 -20.97 -18.42 -3.59
C ALA A 269 -20.51 -17.66 -2.33
N THR A 270 -20.38 -16.34 -2.40
CA THR A 270 -20.01 -15.49 -1.27
C THR A 270 -20.96 -14.30 -1.22
N GLN A 271 -21.48 -14.02 -0.04
CA GLN A 271 -22.29 -12.84 0.22
C GLN A 271 -21.47 -11.79 0.95
N PHE A 272 -21.73 -10.53 0.62
CA PHE A 272 -21.12 -9.35 1.19
C PHE A 272 -22.19 -8.47 1.81
N ALA A 273 -22.02 -8.11 3.07
CA ALA A 273 -22.73 -7.00 3.70
C ALA A 273 -21.86 -5.75 3.58
N VAL A 274 -22.36 -4.73 2.87
CA VAL A 274 -21.74 -3.41 2.76
C VAL A 274 -22.52 -2.47 3.65
N ILE A 275 -21.91 -2.05 4.76
CA ILE A 275 -22.54 -1.27 5.82
C ILE A 275 -21.94 0.13 5.78
N GLN A 276 -22.76 1.14 5.47
CA GLN A 276 -22.34 2.53 5.33
C GLN A 276 -22.98 3.39 6.42
N ARG A 277 -22.19 4.22 7.10
CA ARG A 277 -22.71 5.18 8.07
C ARG A 277 -23.47 6.30 7.36
N LYS A 278 -24.60 6.72 7.94
CA LYS A 278 -25.49 7.78 7.39
C LYS A 278 -24.95 9.19 7.56
N PHE A 279 -24.21 9.42 8.64
CA PHE A 279 -23.75 10.73 9.06
C PHE A 279 -22.25 10.72 9.31
N ASN A 280 -21.56 11.81 8.95
CA ASN A 280 -20.12 11.92 9.11
C ASN A 280 -19.67 12.36 10.52
N GLU A 281 -20.61 12.67 11.40
CA GLU A 281 -20.29 13.03 12.77
C GLU A 281 -19.82 11.77 13.52
N ILE A 282 -18.57 11.80 13.98
CA ILE A 282 -18.02 10.79 14.87
C ILE A 282 -18.72 10.99 16.21
N ASN A 283 -19.65 10.12 16.56
CA ASN A 283 -20.15 10.04 17.93
C ASN A 283 -18.95 9.82 18.86
N VAL A 284 -18.94 10.49 20.01
CA VAL A 284 -17.88 10.36 21.02
C VAL A 284 -17.57 8.88 21.21
N PRO A 285 -16.34 8.40 20.88
CA PRO A 285 -16.00 7.00 21.08
C PRO A 285 -16.31 6.64 22.53
N LEU A 286 -16.94 5.49 22.78
CA LEU A 286 -17.15 5.04 24.14
C LEU A 286 -15.79 5.09 24.87
N PRO A 287 -15.73 5.52 26.14
CA PRO A 287 -14.47 5.59 26.88
C PRO A 287 -13.92 4.17 27.05
N HIS A 288 -13.00 3.81 26.15
CA HIS A 288 -12.25 2.57 26.24
C HIS A 288 -10.97 2.80 27.04
N ALA A 289 -10.56 1.79 27.80
CA ALA A 289 -9.20 1.75 28.30
C ALA A 289 -8.24 1.80 27.09
N ARG A 290 -7.15 2.57 27.20
CA ARG A 290 -6.08 2.64 26.19
C ARG A 290 -5.30 1.32 26.19
N LEU A 291 -5.92 0.28 25.64
CA LEU A 291 -5.37 -1.06 25.54
C LEU A 291 -4.83 -1.27 24.14
N LYS A 292 -3.64 -1.87 24.08
CA LYS A 292 -2.99 -2.34 22.86
C LYS A 292 -2.81 -3.86 22.94
N PRO A 293 -3.91 -4.64 22.92
CA PRO A 293 -3.83 -6.09 23.04
C PRO A 293 -3.06 -6.74 21.88
N TYR A 294 -3.06 -6.15 20.69
CA TYR A 294 -2.40 -6.74 19.53
C TYR A 294 -0.89 -6.55 19.58
N LYS A 295 -0.15 -7.42 18.89
CA LYS A 295 1.31 -7.37 18.83
C LYS A 295 1.77 -7.09 17.42
N LYS A 296 2.55 -6.03 17.23
CA LYS A 296 3.08 -5.70 15.91
C LYS A 296 4.04 -6.81 15.45
N VAL A 297 3.76 -7.41 14.30
CA VAL A 297 4.62 -8.48 13.72
C VAL A 297 5.34 -8.06 12.46
N GLY A 298 4.91 -6.97 11.82
CA GLY A 298 5.56 -6.48 10.63
C GLY A 298 5.00 -5.15 10.16
N GLU A 299 5.70 -4.57 9.20
CA GLU A 299 5.34 -3.32 8.56
C GLU A 299 5.93 -3.25 7.15
N SER A 300 5.33 -2.42 6.31
CA SER A 300 5.85 -2.10 4.97
C SER A 300 5.39 -0.69 4.59
N VAL A 301 6.05 -0.08 3.61
CA VAL A 301 5.73 1.26 3.14
C VAL A 301 5.54 1.21 1.62
N ALA A 302 4.33 1.48 1.14
CA ALA A 302 4.16 1.78 -0.28
C ALA A 302 4.67 3.19 -0.54
N LYS A 303 5.77 3.27 -1.30
CA LYS A 303 6.55 4.49 -1.52
C LYS A 303 5.93 5.36 -2.63
N ASN A 304 4.66 5.72 -2.46
CA ASN A 304 3.95 6.55 -3.43
C ASN A 304 4.70 7.85 -3.71
N SER A 305 4.76 8.22 -4.99
CA SER A 305 5.41 9.46 -5.47
C SER A 305 6.92 9.58 -5.19
N LEU A 306 7.59 8.49 -4.78
CA LEU A 306 9.00 8.53 -4.46
C LEU A 306 9.86 8.98 -5.65
N PHE A 307 9.53 8.57 -6.88
CA PHE A 307 10.34 8.95 -8.04
C PHE A 307 10.34 10.45 -8.30
N SER A 308 9.17 11.10 -8.15
CA SER A 308 9.05 12.54 -8.28
C SER A 308 9.82 13.26 -7.18
N LEU A 309 9.76 12.74 -5.94
CA LEU A 309 10.50 13.29 -4.81
C LEU A 309 12.01 13.14 -4.98
N GLU A 310 12.49 11.95 -5.34
CA GLU A 310 13.91 11.67 -5.60
C GLU A 310 14.46 12.57 -6.70
N ARG A 311 13.71 12.73 -7.80
CA ARG A 311 14.08 13.62 -8.90
C ARG A 311 14.22 15.06 -8.42
N GLU A 312 13.26 15.57 -7.65
CA GLU A 312 13.29 16.94 -7.15
C GLU A 312 14.43 17.15 -6.13
N LYS A 313 14.61 16.24 -5.17
CA LYS A 313 15.68 16.36 -4.17
C LYS A 313 17.07 16.16 -4.78
N LEU A 314 17.21 15.33 -5.81
CA LEU A 314 18.43 15.20 -6.61
C LEU A 314 18.75 16.49 -7.39
N ARG A 315 17.73 17.11 -8.00
CA ARG A 315 17.86 18.40 -8.69
C ARG A 315 18.38 19.49 -7.74
N GLN A 316 17.75 19.63 -6.57
CA GLN A 316 18.17 20.58 -5.53
C GLN A 316 19.62 20.31 -5.05
N ALA A 317 19.96 19.04 -4.80
CA ALA A 317 21.30 18.64 -4.37
C ALA A 317 22.37 18.94 -5.42
N PHE A 318 22.09 18.72 -6.70
CA PHE A 318 23.04 18.96 -7.77
C PHE A 318 23.26 20.44 -8.07
N ILE A 319 22.22 21.28 -7.97
CA ILE A 319 22.36 22.74 -8.03
C ILE A 319 23.28 23.22 -6.90
N LEU A 320 23.01 22.78 -5.66
CA LEU A 320 23.85 23.13 -4.50
C LEU A 320 25.30 22.64 -4.67
N TRP A 321 25.49 21.47 -5.28
CA TRP A 321 26.82 20.97 -5.61
C TRP A 321 27.52 21.89 -6.62
N LEU A 322 26.87 22.28 -7.71
CA LEU A 322 27.44 23.19 -8.72
C LEU A 322 27.79 24.57 -8.13
N GLU A 323 26.97 25.09 -7.22
CA GLU A 323 27.25 26.36 -6.52
C GLU A 323 28.49 26.28 -5.63
N ARG A 324 28.71 25.13 -4.99
CA ARG A 324 29.86 24.89 -4.09
C ARG A 324 31.15 24.52 -4.81
N ASN A 325 31.06 23.99 -6.03
CA ASN A 325 32.20 23.49 -6.79
C ASN A 325 32.54 24.40 -7.97
N PRO A 326 33.65 25.17 -7.92
CA PRO A 326 33.95 26.20 -8.92
C PRO A 326 34.41 25.66 -10.29
N LEU A 327 34.44 24.34 -10.52
CA LEU A 327 34.90 23.68 -11.76
C LEU A 327 36.24 24.26 -12.26
N ARG A 328 37.29 24.13 -11.44
CA ARG A 328 38.58 24.76 -11.74
C ARG A 328 39.26 24.09 -12.94
N GLU A 329 40.07 24.86 -13.66
CA GLU A 329 40.89 24.35 -14.77
C GLU A 329 41.93 23.32 -14.32
N GLU A 330 42.38 23.39 -13.06
CA GLU A 330 43.32 22.42 -12.48
C GLU A 330 42.72 21.01 -12.32
N ASP A 331 41.39 20.92 -12.17
CA ASP A 331 40.65 19.67 -12.00
C ASP A 331 40.15 19.10 -13.35
N LEU A 332 40.46 19.75 -14.47
CA LEU A 332 39.99 19.38 -15.80
C LEU A 332 40.70 18.12 -16.30
N LEU A 333 39.94 17.05 -16.54
CA LEU A 333 40.47 15.83 -17.14
C LEU A 333 40.62 16.03 -18.64
N ARG A 334 41.86 15.96 -19.13
CA ARG A 334 42.20 16.07 -20.54
C ARG A 334 42.41 14.69 -21.13
N THR A 335 41.51 14.28 -22.01
CA THR A 335 41.56 12.96 -22.66
C THR A 335 41.54 13.08 -24.18
N PHE A 336 41.85 11.99 -24.88
CA PHE A 336 41.80 11.96 -26.34
C PHE A 336 40.37 12.20 -26.89
N ILE A 337 39.34 11.91 -26.11
CA ILE A 337 37.93 12.00 -26.50
C ILE A 337 37.35 13.40 -26.17
N GLY A 338 38.04 14.17 -25.34
CA GLY A 338 37.62 15.52 -24.94
C GLY A 338 38.08 15.89 -23.54
N ASN A 339 37.74 17.12 -23.15
CA ASN A 339 38.02 17.66 -21.83
C ASN A 339 36.74 17.73 -21.00
N TYR A 340 36.78 17.26 -19.76
CA TYR A 340 35.61 17.25 -18.89
C TYR A 340 35.98 17.33 -17.40
N TRP A 341 35.04 17.82 -16.60
CA TRP A 341 35.09 17.69 -15.14
C TRP A 341 34.30 16.45 -14.74
N ARG A 342 34.91 15.61 -13.89
CA ARG A 342 34.24 14.42 -13.35
C ARG A 342 33.57 14.74 -12.03
N VAL A 343 32.32 14.33 -11.92
CA VAL A 343 31.50 14.45 -10.71
C VAL A 343 31.28 13.05 -10.14
N CYS A 344 31.79 12.84 -8.92
CA CYS A 344 31.53 11.62 -8.15
C CYS A 344 30.14 11.70 -7.52
N MET A 345 29.28 10.71 -7.77
CA MET A 345 27.90 10.72 -7.30
C MET A 345 27.78 10.73 -5.77
N SER A 346 28.73 10.14 -5.04
CA SER A 346 28.79 10.21 -3.57
C SER A 346 28.70 11.64 -3.05
N SER A 347 29.46 12.56 -3.66
CA SER A 347 29.47 13.99 -3.26
C SER A 347 28.15 14.72 -3.51
N VAL A 348 27.33 14.24 -4.45
CA VAL A 348 25.99 14.78 -4.73
C VAL A 348 24.95 14.12 -3.83
N VAL A 349 25.03 12.79 -3.69
CA VAL A 349 24.13 12.00 -2.84
C VAL A 349 24.18 12.51 -1.40
N ASP A 350 25.36 12.85 -0.87
CA ASP A 350 25.50 13.40 0.48
C ASP A 350 24.66 14.67 0.71
N LEU A 351 24.43 15.48 -0.33
CA LEU A 351 23.62 16.69 -0.28
C LEU A 351 22.11 16.45 -0.44
N ILE A 352 21.69 15.25 -0.85
CA ILE A 352 20.27 14.90 -0.99
C ILE A 352 19.61 14.85 0.39
N GLN A 353 18.56 15.65 0.54
CA GLN A 353 17.70 15.71 1.72
C GLN A 353 16.55 14.71 1.59
N LEU A 354 16.78 13.49 2.09
CA LEU A 354 15.81 12.41 2.20
C LEU A 354 16.04 11.64 3.52
N PRO A 355 15.01 10.99 4.08
CA PRO A 355 15.15 10.03 5.17
C PRO A 355 16.24 8.99 4.88
N LYS A 356 16.99 8.59 5.92
CA LYS A 356 18.14 7.67 5.80
C LYS A 356 17.75 6.34 5.16
N GLN A 357 16.55 5.85 5.47
CA GLN A 357 15.95 4.62 4.97
C GLN A 357 15.77 4.66 3.45
N LEU A 358 15.33 5.79 2.90
CA LEU A 358 15.18 5.98 1.45
C LEU A 358 16.54 6.17 0.78
N LYS A 359 17.39 7.01 1.37
CA LYS A 359 18.73 7.33 0.84
C LYS A 359 19.61 6.09 0.68
N LYS A 360 19.53 5.13 1.60
CA LYS A 360 20.32 3.88 1.58
C LYS A 360 20.01 3.00 0.35
N ASN A 361 18.81 3.10 -0.21
CA ASN A 361 18.34 2.24 -1.30
C ASN A 361 18.44 2.92 -2.67
N MET A 362 18.97 4.14 -2.75
CA MET A 362 19.07 4.87 -4.02
C MET A 362 20.07 4.20 -4.96
N ASN A 363 19.68 4.03 -6.23
CA ASN A 363 20.52 3.43 -7.26
C ASN A 363 21.36 4.50 -7.96
N SER A 364 22.67 4.52 -7.71
CA SER A 364 23.59 5.52 -8.30
C SER A 364 23.50 5.62 -9.83
N LYS A 365 23.27 4.50 -10.55
CA LYS A 365 23.12 4.52 -12.01
C LYS A 365 21.85 5.28 -12.41
N ALA A 366 20.73 5.00 -11.73
CA ALA A 366 19.47 5.69 -11.97
C ALA A 366 19.59 7.19 -11.70
N LEU A 367 20.32 7.59 -10.66
CA LEU A 367 20.56 9.01 -10.35
C LEU A 367 21.37 9.72 -11.45
N VAL A 368 22.41 9.08 -12.00
CA VAL A 368 23.17 9.65 -13.13
C VAL A 368 22.25 9.83 -14.34
N ASP A 369 21.43 8.82 -14.67
CA ASP A 369 20.49 8.91 -15.78
C ASP A 369 19.43 10.00 -15.57
N MET A 370 18.92 10.19 -14.33
CA MET A 370 18.04 11.30 -13.97
C MET A 370 18.71 12.66 -14.17
N LEU A 371 19.96 12.83 -13.73
CA LEU A 371 20.72 14.08 -13.93
C LEU A 371 20.96 14.36 -15.42
N ARG A 372 21.25 13.33 -16.21
CA ARG A 372 21.37 13.47 -17.68
C ARG A 372 20.09 14.01 -18.30
N PHE A 373 18.95 13.52 -17.85
CA PHE A 373 17.65 14.02 -18.32
C PHE A 373 17.41 15.46 -17.86
N LEU A 374 17.62 15.77 -16.58
CA LEU A 374 17.47 17.13 -16.01
C LEU A 374 18.38 18.16 -16.69
N CYS A 375 19.55 17.74 -17.14
CA CYS A 375 20.50 18.59 -17.87
C CYS A 375 20.34 18.53 -19.39
N ASN A 376 19.23 17.99 -19.92
CA ASN A 376 18.94 17.86 -21.35
C ASN A 376 20.10 17.23 -22.17
N GLY A 377 20.76 16.20 -21.61
CA GLY A 377 21.86 15.49 -22.24
C GLY A 377 23.20 16.24 -22.30
N ARG A 378 23.32 17.43 -21.68
CA ARG A 378 24.56 18.22 -21.61
C ARG A 378 25.67 17.59 -20.77
N VAL A 379 25.33 16.57 -19.99
CA VAL A 379 26.22 15.81 -19.13
C VAL A 379 26.26 14.35 -19.59
N ILE A 380 27.41 13.71 -19.38
CA ILE A 380 27.72 12.39 -19.94
C ILE A 380 27.78 11.35 -18.81
N TYR A 381 27.08 10.23 -18.99
CA TYR A 381 27.22 9.06 -18.13
C TYR A 381 28.59 8.45 -18.34
N GLU A 382 29.34 8.19 -17.27
CA GLU A 382 30.58 7.46 -17.32
C GLU A 382 30.67 6.50 -16.12
N THR A 383 31.57 5.52 -16.18
CA THR A 383 31.90 4.67 -15.04
C THR A 383 33.37 4.87 -14.70
N HIS A 384 33.67 5.21 -13.45
CA HIS A 384 35.05 5.36 -12.98
C HIS A 384 35.28 4.48 -11.75
N ASN A 385 36.33 3.64 -11.79
CA ASN A 385 36.65 2.66 -10.75
C ASN A 385 35.48 1.72 -10.38
N GLY A 386 34.61 1.43 -11.36
CA GLY A 386 33.42 0.60 -11.16
C GLY A 386 32.20 1.35 -10.61
N GLU A 387 32.31 2.65 -10.30
CA GLU A 387 31.20 3.47 -9.81
C GLU A 387 30.61 4.37 -10.92
N PRO A 388 29.28 4.51 -10.99
CA PRO A 388 28.63 5.47 -11.88
C PRO A 388 29.04 6.90 -11.53
N CYS A 389 29.48 7.67 -12.53
CA CYS A 389 29.83 9.07 -12.40
C CYS A 389 29.26 9.89 -13.56
N LEU A 390 29.33 11.21 -13.39
CA LEU A 390 28.83 12.18 -14.35
C LEU A 390 30.00 13.04 -14.85
N ASN A 391 30.17 13.16 -16.16
CA ASN A 391 31.15 14.07 -16.74
C ASN A 391 30.45 15.32 -17.28
N ILE A 392 30.93 16.50 -16.89
CA ILE A 392 30.52 17.79 -17.43
C ILE A 392 31.55 18.19 -18.50
N PRO A 393 31.17 18.28 -19.79
CA PRO A 393 32.06 18.72 -20.85
C PRO A 393 32.59 20.14 -20.61
N HIS A 394 33.83 20.41 -21.03
CA HIS A 394 34.50 21.72 -20.83
C HIS A 394 33.74 22.91 -21.43
N ASN A 395 32.98 22.68 -22.50
CA ASN A 395 32.17 23.70 -23.18
C ASN A 395 30.81 23.97 -22.52
N VAL A 396 30.47 23.24 -21.45
CA VAL A 396 29.22 23.41 -20.70
C VAL A 396 29.51 24.21 -19.43
N THR A 397 28.74 25.27 -19.20
CA THR A 397 28.94 26.13 -18.02
C THR A 397 28.04 25.70 -16.86
N LYS A 398 28.44 26.05 -15.63
CA LYS A 398 27.58 25.81 -14.45
C LYS A 398 26.25 26.56 -14.56
N ASP A 399 26.28 27.79 -15.09
CA ASP A 399 25.11 28.66 -15.15
C ASP A 399 24.10 28.10 -16.15
N GLU A 400 24.57 27.53 -17.27
CA GLU A 400 23.74 26.78 -18.23
C GLU A 400 23.05 25.58 -17.55
N LEU A 401 23.78 24.79 -16.77
CA LEU A 401 23.19 23.63 -16.07
C LEU A 401 22.17 24.05 -15.00
N ILE A 402 22.46 25.09 -14.24
CA ILE A 402 21.56 25.63 -13.22
C ILE A 402 20.30 26.21 -13.88
N GLU A 403 20.44 26.94 -14.99
CA GLU A 403 19.32 27.49 -15.75
C GLU A 403 18.40 26.37 -16.28
N LEU A 404 18.98 25.32 -16.87
CA LEU A 404 18.21 24.15 -17.33
C LEU A 404 17.41 23.48 -16.21
N MET A 405 17.97 23.42 -14.99
CA MET A 405 17.29 22.80 -13.85
C MET A 405 16.36 23.74 -13.09
N THR A 406 16.42 25.05 -13.31
CA THR A 406 15.57 26.05 -12.62
C THR A 406 14.46 26.61 -13.49
N SER A 407 14.62 26.54 -14.82
CA SER A 407 13.57 26.83 -15.79
C SER A 407 12.41 25.84 -15.63
N LYS A 408 11.19 26.37 -15.47
CA LYS A 408 9.97 25.56 -15.47
C LYS A 408 9.73 25.05 -16.90
N ASN A 409 10.07 23.80 -17.15
CA ASN A 409 9.46 23.04 -18.24
C ASN A 409 8.16 22.42 -17.74
#